data_AF-A0A7J3JCD1-F1
#
_entry.id   AF-A0A7J3JCD1-F1
#
_cell.length_a   1.000
_cell.length_b   1.000
_cell.length_c   1.000
_cell.angle_alpha   90.00
_cell.angle_beta   90.00
_cell.angle_gamma   90.00
#
_symmetry.space_group_name_H-M   'P 1'
#
loop_
_entity.id
_entity.type
_entity.pdbx_description
1 polymer ?
#
loop_
_entity_poly.entity_id
_entity_poly.type
_entity_poly.pdbx_seq_one_letter_code
_entity_poly.pdbx_strand_id
1 'polypeptide(L)'
;MNVFLDFNSSWYILLFAFLGAWAVLMFARRKWNAKHEAKEQIFLAFGGMISLAMMEFFAVSTGLWNYTPGNWPVILWPTYFAAILFGYQLLRSIEGVLIRKPMI
;
A
#
# COMPACT_ATOMS: atom_id res chain seq x y z
N MET A 1 4.36 -13.20 23.76
CA MET A 1 4.35 -12.75 22.35
C MET A 1 3.74 -11.36 22.35
N ASN A 2 4.59 -10.34 22.24
CA ASN A 2 4.11 -8.95 22.29
C ASN A 2 3.56 -8.60 20.90
N VAL A 3 2.23 -8.50 20.78
CA VAL A 3 1.50 -8.28 19.50
C VAL A 3 1.95 -7.01 18.77
N PHE A 4 2.64 -6.10 19.46
CA PHE A 4 3.17 -4.85 18.92
C PHE A 4 4.57 -4.94 18.32
N LEU A 5 5.37 -5.97 18.64
CA LEU A 5 6.81 -6.01 18.30
C LEU A 5 7.32 -7.39 17.84
N ASP A 6 6.65 -8.50 18.19
CA ASP A 6 7.00 -9.85 17.74
C ASP A 6 6.34 -10.17 16.38
N PHE A 7 6.78 -9.49 15.32
CA PHE A 7 6.34 -9.83 13.96
C PHE A 7 7.37 -10.75 13.28
N ASN A 8 6.88 -11.66 12.44
CA ASN A 8 7.75 -12.41 11.54
C ASN A 8 8.54 -11.42 10.66
N SER A 9 9.86 -11.59 10.56
CA SER A 9 10.75 -10.71 9.79
C SER A 9 10.31 -10.50 8.34
N SER A 10 9.58 -11.47 7.76
CA SER A 10 9.00 -11.40 6.41
C SER A 10 8.06 -10.20 6.22
N TRP A 11 7.34 -9.78 7.27
CA TRP A 11 6.48 -8.59 7.21
C TRP A 11 7.26 -7.31 6.95
N TYR A 12 8.41 -7.15 7.61
CA TYR A 12 9.28 -6.00 7.38
C TYR A 12 9.84 -6.02 5.96
N ILE A 13 10.27 -7.19 5.47
CA ILE A 13 10.74 -7.36 4.09
C ILE A 13 9.66 -6.91 3.11
N LEU A 14 8.42 -7.34 3.30
CA LEU A 14 7.29 -6.99 2.44
C LEU A 14 6.99 -5.48 2.48
N LEU A 15 6.92 -4.89 3.68
CA LEU A 15 6.71 -3.46 3.88
C LEU A 15 7.78 -2.63 3.14
N PHE A 16 9.06 -2.95 3.35
CA PHE A 16 10.16 -2.23 2.73
C PHE A 16 10.25 -2.49 1.22
N ALA A 17 9.83 -3.67 0.74
CA ALA A 17 9.73 -3.93 -0.69
C ALA A 17 8.71 -3.01 -1.37
N PHE A 18 7.52 -2.85 -0.79
CA PHE A 18 6.51 -1.90 -1.31
C PHE A 18 6.98 -0.46 -1.25
N LEU A 19 7.55 -0.02 -0.12
CA LEU A 19 8.09 1.34 0.02
C LEU A 19 9.24 1.61 -0.95
N GLY A 20 10.15 0.66 -1.11
CA GLY A 20 11.27 0.74 -2.04
C GLY A 20 10.79 0.83 -3.48
N ALA A 21 9.86 -0.04 -3.88
CA ALA A 21 9.28 -0.02 -5.23
C ALA A 21 8.55 1.30 -5.51
N TRP A 22 7.75 1.78 -4.55
CA TRP A 22 7.10 3.09 -4.64
C TRP A 22 8.12 4.23 -4.80
N ALA A 23 9.17 4.25 -3.97
CA ALA A 23 10.22 5.25 -4.02
C ALA A 23 10.94 5.24 -5.38
N VAL A 24 11.33 4.06 -5.89
CA VAL A 24 11.95 3.89 -7.20
C VAL A 24 11.06 4.46 -8.31
N LEU A 25 9.77 4.14 -8.30
CA LEU A 25 8.83 4.66 -9.30
C LEU A 25 8.61 6.18 -9.18
N MET A 26 8.62 6.73 -7.96
CA MET A 26 8.58 8.18 -7.74
C MET A 26 9.83 8.87 -8.28
N PHE A 27 11.02 8.32 -8.02
CA PHE A 27 12.28 8.86 -8.53
C PHE A 27 12.38 8.75 -10.06
N ALA A 28 11.96 7.63 -10.64
CA ALA A 28 11.96 7.42 -12.08
C ALA A 28 11.06 8.42 -12.83
N ARG A 29 9.93 8.81 -12.23
CA ARG A 29 8.97 9.74 -12.86
C ARG A 29 9.36 11.22 -12.80
N ARG A 30 10.38 11.60 -12.01
CA ARG A 30 11.09 12.92 -11.90
C ARG A 30 10.43 14.12 -12.65
N LYS A 31 9.16 14.43 -12.35
CA LYS A 31 8.42 15.58 -12.92
C LYS A 31 8.06 16.57 -11.82
N TRP A 32 8.04 17.85 -12.17
CA TRP A 32 7.76 18.98 -11.26
C TRP A 32 6.37 18.87 -10.57
N ASN A 33 5.40 18.18 -11.17
CA ASN A 33 4.06 17.93 -10.59
C ASN A 33 4.05 16.88 -9.45
N ALA A 34 5.18 16.26 -9.11
CA ALA A 34 5.25 15.20 -8.09
C ALA A 34 4.77 15.62 -6.70
N LYS A 35 4.85 16.91 -6.33
CA LYS A 35 4.39 17.39 -5.02
C LYS A 35 2.86 17.32 -4.85
N HIS A 36 2.10 17.60 -5.91
CA HIS A 36 0.64 17.53 -5.82
C HIS A 36 0.16 16.08 -5.84
N GLU A 37 0.78 15.24 -6.70
CA GLU A 37 0.52 13.80 -6.76
C GLU A 37 0.82 13.10 -5.43
N ALA A 38 1.88 13.50 -4.71
CA ALA A 38 2.20 12.90 -3.40
C ALA A 38 1.10 13.13 -2.36
N LYS A 39 0.43 14.29 -2.37
CA LYS A 39 -0.69 14.56 -1.44
C LYS A 39 -1.90 13.69 -1.76
N GLU A 40 -2.23 13.54 -3.04
CA GLU A 40 -3.33 12.67 -3.50
C GLU A 40 -3.05 11.20 -3.17
N GLN A 41 -1.81 10.76 -3.40
CA GLN A 41 -1.35 9.41 -3.05
C GLN A 41 -1.53 9.12 -1.57
N ILE A 42 -1.07 10.01 -0.70
CA ILE A 42 -1.21 9.85 0.74
C ILE A 42 -2.68 9.82 1.13
N PHE A 43 -3.50 10.73 0.60
CA PHE A 43 -4.94 10.76 0.88
C PHE A 43 -5.65 9.46 0.47
N LEU A 44 -5.37 8.95 -0.73
CA LEU A 44 -5.92 7.69 -1.23
C LEU A 44 -5.42 6.48 -0.43
N ALA A 45 -4.14 6.45 -0.07
CA ALA A 45 -3.56 5.38 0.74
C ALA A 45 -4.16 5.36 2.15
N PHE A 46 -4.39 6.53 2.77
CA PHE A 46 -5.11 6.62 4.03
C PHE A 46 -6.56 6.16 3.91
N GLY A 47 -7.28 6.64 2.88
CA GLY A 47 -8.67 6.25 2.65
C GLY A 47 -8.81 4.74 2.43
N GLY A 48 -7.97 4.17 1.56
CA GLY A 48 -7.97 2.73 1.29
C GLY A 48 -7.56 1.89 2.50
N MET A 49 -6.60 2.36 3.31
CA MET A 49 -6.25 1.70 4.58
C MET A 49 -7.44 1.66 5.54
N ILE A 50 -8.20 2.76 5.68
CA ILE A 50 -9.42 2.79 6.51
C ILE A 50 -10.48 1.85 5.94
N SER A 51 -10.69 1.83 4.61
CA SER A 51 -11.64 0.91 3.98
C SER A 51 -11.26 -0.55 4.20
N LEU A 52 -9.99 -0.91 4.06
CA LEU A 52 -9.48 -2.25 4.37
C LEU A 52 -9.67 -2.58 5.85
N ALA A 53 -9.49 -1.60 6.75
CA ALA A 53 -9.74 -1.77 8.17
C ALA A 53 -11.19 -2.15 8.47
N MET A 54 -12.12 -1.42 7.84
CA MET A 54 -13.55 -1.68 8.00
C MET A 54 -13.93 -3.04 7.41
N MET A 55 -13.39 -3.39 6.23
CA MET A 55 -13.60 -4.69 5.60
C MET A 55 -13.12 -5.83 6.50
N GLU A 56 -11.93 -5.68 7.06
CA GLU A 56 -11.31 -6.68 7.94
C GLU A 56 -12.08 -6.83 9.25
N PHE A 57 -12.47 -5.72 9.87
CA PHE A 57 -13.33 -5.72 11.05
C PHE A 57 -14.66 -6.42 10.77
N PHE A 58 -15.30 -6.11 9.65
CA PHE A 58 -16.54 -6.75 9.23
C PHE A 58 -16.35 -8.26 9.01
N ALA A 59 -15.32 -8.66 8.26
CA ALA A 59 -15.04 -10.06 7.94
C ALA A 59 -14.76 -10.90 9.20
N VAL A 60 -14.05 -10.34 10.17
CA VAL A 60 -13.79 -11.00 11.45
C VAL A 60 -15.04 -11.07 12.32
N SER A 61 -15.82 -9.99 12.39
CA SER A 61 -17.05 -9.95 13.20
C SER A 61 -18.16 -10.90 12.72
N THR A 62 -18.18 -11.18 11.41
CA THR A 62 -19.17 -12.04 10.76
C THR A 62 -18.69 -13.49 10.61
N GLY A 63 -17.45 -13.78 11.02
CA GLY A 63 -16.84 -15.10 10.89
C GLY A 63 -16.46 -15.48 9.44
N LEU A 64 -16.45 -14.55 8.50
CA LEU A 64 -15.95 -14.75 7.13
C LEU A 64 -14.44 -15.02 7.11
N TRP A 65 -13.71 -14.45 8.07
CA TRP A 65 -12.26 -14.63 8.22
C TRP A 65 -11.93 -14.75 9.71
N ASN A 66 -11.03 -15.68 10.06
CA ASN A 66 -10.55 -15.82 11.43
C ASN A 66 -9.03 -15.71 11.46
N TYR A 67 -8.52 -14.80 12.29
CA TYR A 67 -7.10 -14.75 12.58
C TYR A 67 -6.72 -15.83 13.58
N THR A 68 -5.62 -16.52 13.32
CA THR A 68 -4.99 -17.38 14.32
C THR A 68 -4.50 -16.51 15.48
N PRO A 69 -4.69 -16.91 16.75
CA PRO A 69 -4.15 -16.17 17.89
C PRO A 69 -2.64 -15.93 17.74
N GLY A 70 -2.20 -14.67 17.87
CA GLY A 70 -0.80 -14.26 17.64
C GLY A 70 -0.47 -13.87 16.19
N ASN A 71 -1.41 -13.99 15.26
CA ASN A 71 -1.20 -13.75 13.83
C ASN A 71 -1.84 -12.44 13.34
N TRP A 72 -2.38 -11.61 14.23
CA TRP A 72 -2.88 -10.26 13.89
C TRP A 72 -1.69 -9.31 13.81
N PRO A 73 -1.12 -9.05 12.62
CA PRO A 73 0.11 -8.28 12.53
C PRO A 73 -0.32 -6.81 12.55
N VAL A 74 -0.04 -6.06 13.62
CA VAL A 74 -0.25 -4.60 13.57
C VAL A 74 0.59 -3.96 12.46
N ILE A 75 1.66 -4.63 12.01
CA ILE A 75 2.44 -4.27 10.82
C ILE A 75 1.69 -4.44 9.48
N LEU A 76 0.57 -5.15 9.45
CA LEU A 76 -0.31 -5.28 8.28
C LEU A 76 -0.81 -3.92 7.81
N TRP A 77 -1.20 -3.05 8.76
CA TRP A 77 -1.71 -1.70 8.49
C TRP A 77 -0.75 -0.80 7.71
N PRO A 78 0.51 -0.58 8.17
CA PRO A 78 1.49 0.16 7.38
C PRO A 78 1.84 -0.55 6.08
N THR A 79 1.74 -1.89 6.02
CA THR A 79 1.96 -2.65 4.78
C THR A 79 0.87 -2.37 3.75
N TYR A 80 -0.41 -2.33 4.15
CA TYR A 80 -1.51 -1.91 3.27
C TYR A 80 -1.32 -0.49 2.76
N PHE A 81 -0.95 0.43 3.65
CA PHE A 81 -0.66 1.81 3.26
C PHE A 81 0.44 1.88 2.19
N ALA A 82 1.57 1.21 2.41
CA ALA A 82 2.68 1.16 1.46
C ALA A 82 2.28 0.48 0.13
N ALA A 83 1.47 -0.59 0.19
CA ALA A 83 0.99 -1.29 -0.99
C ALA A 83 0.06 -0.40 -1.83
N ILE A 84 -0.81 0.41 -1.21
CA ILE A 84 -1.71 1.33 -1.93
C ILE A 84 -0.89 2.47 -2.56
N LEU A 85 0.09 3.03 -1.85
CA LEU A 85 1.02 4.02 -2.41
C LEU A 85 1.73 3.48 -3.66
N PHE A 86 2.28 2.27 -3.55
CA PHE A 86 2.90 1.59 -4.68
C PHE A 86 1.91 1.37 -5.83
N GLY A 87 0.72 0.84 -5.54
CA GLY A 87 -0.31 0.55 -6.53
C GLY A 87 -0.76 1.79 -7.30
N TYR A 88 -0.98 2.91 -6.62
CA TYR A 88 -1.28 4.19 -7.26
C TYR A 88 -0.14 4.59 -8.22
N GLN A 89 1.10 4.53 -7.75
CA GLN A 89 2.24 4.96 -8.55
C GLN A 89 2.48 4.04 -9.75
N LEU A 90 2.22 2.73 -9.59
CA LEU A 90 2.28 1.75 -10.67
C LEU A 90 1.22 2.06 -11.74
N LEU A 91 -0.04 2.23 -11.34
CA LEU A 91 -1.14 2.56 -12.26
C LEU A 91 -0.85 3.85 -13.03
N ARG A 92 -0.39 4.89 -12.33
CA ARG A 92 -0.04 6.17 -12.95
C ARG A 92 1.15 6.05 -13.91
N SER A 93 2.09 5.16 -13.62
CA SER A 93 3.22 4.86 -14.51
C SER A 93 2.76 4.14 -15.78
N ILE A 94 1.87 3.16 -15.64
CA ILE A 94 1.25 2.43 -16.75
C ILE A 94 0.44 3.38 -17.64
N GLU A 95 -0.39 4.22 -17.04
CA GLU A 95 -1.17 5.25 -17.74
C GLU A 95 -0.25 6.19 -18.52
N GLY A 96 0.85 6.65 -17.92
CA GLY A 96 1.84 7.49 -18.58
C GLY A 96 2.55 6.84 -19.77
N VAL A 97 2.72 5.51 -19.76
CA VAL A 97 3.29 4.75 -20.88
C VAL A 97 2.27 4.52 -21.99
N LEU A 98 1.04 4.14 -21.62
CA LEU A 98 -0.04 3.83 -22.56
C LEU A 98 -0.54 5.09 -23.30
N ILE A 99 -0.78 6.19 -22.59
CA ILE A 99 -1.29 7.44 -23.18
C ILE A 99 -0.23 8.13 -24.06
N ARG A 100 1.06 7.85 -23.85
CA ARG A 100 2.14 8.39 -24.68
C ARG A 100 2.45 7.59 -25.95
N LYS A 101 1.81 6.45 -26.19
CA LYS A 101 1.84 5.84 -27.52
C LYS A 101 0.84 6.61 -28.40
N PRO A 102 1.27 7.38 -29.41
CA PRO A 102 0.37 7.69 -30.51
C PRO A 102 -0.06 6.33 -31.09
N MET A 103 -1.37 6.09 -31.19
CA MET A 103 -1.87 5.09 -32.13
C MET A 103 -1.41 5.56 -33.51
N ILE A 104 -0.32 4.96 -33.99
CA ILE A 104 0.08 4.96 -35.40
C ILE A 104 -0.64 3.77 -36.03
#